data_AF-A0A928NHW2-F1
#
_entry.id   AF-A0A928NHW2-F1
#
_cell.length_a   1.000
_cell.length_b   1.000
_cell.length_c   1.000
_cell.angle_alpha   90.00
_cell.angle_beta   90.00
_cell.angle_gamma   90.00
#
_symmetry.space_group_name_H-M   'P 1'
#
loop_
_entity.id
_entity.type
_entity.pdbx_description
1 polymer ?
#
loop_
_entity_poly.entity_id
_entity_poly.type
_entity_poly.pdbx_seq_one_letter_code
_entity_poly.pdbx_strand_id
1 'polypeptide(L)'
;MKKILVSILIGVMFISSLSVSASANFSDVKQSDWYYDTVTEMTDKGLFKGKGNNMFCPNDTMTKAEFITVVMRILYPDTDFTSKEGQPWWQSAYDMALAGLITKSEFPVSEIEQTISRQEMALVSSKALMMRGETFFITEDLHKKIPDYNQVGKEYTMYVEMAYSMGILCGVDSSGTFAPLQTLTRAEAATVLYRIVEPSVREKKDFSAPVVVKPNDTQGAITIKEGEKSERRFAKEGDIVIKADGTQVTLKKGAHGILGEGQGVAPDLGVINEGFTVTAKNITGYSYAGGSGFYDSTGFVIKNQNYFINELTGEGHWSVEWEVMTSAPKTSGTFDFQLSSDKNWIWNADTGEWSCAYIQNFSDSVIQIVNQANGL
;
A
#
# COMPACT_ATOMS: atom_id res chain seq x y z
N MET A 1 51.46 -8.65 54.24
CA MET A 1 50.18 -9.01 53.59
C MET A 1 49.08 -8.09 54.11
N LYS A 2 48.08 -7.76 53.28
CA LYS A 2 46.87 -6.93 53.60
C LYS A 2 47.16 -5.45 53.88
N LYS A 3 46.39 -4.47 53.39
CA LYS A 3 45.55 -4.34 52.16
C LYS A 3 45.23 -2.84 52.09
N ILE A 4 45.70 -2.12 51.06
CA ILE A 4 45.40 -0.67 50.92
C ILE A 4 44.01 -0.53 50.29
N LEU A 5 43.08 0.13 50.98
CA LEU A 5 41.79 0.53 50.45
C LEU A 5 41.93 1.92 49.81
N VAL A 6 41.90 1.96 48.47
CA VAL A 6 41.79 3.21 47.71
C VAL A 6 40.31 3.46 47.42
N SER A 7 39.72 4.42 48.14
CA SER A 7 38.34 4.87 47.89
C SER A 7 38.34 5.86 46.72
N ILE A 8 38.01 5.38 45.52
CA ILE A 8 37.80 6.25 44.35
C ILE A 8 36.39 6.82 44.42
N LEU A 9 36.28 8.12 44.74
CA LEU A 9 35.02 8.85 44.73
C LEU A 9 34.72 9.29 43.29
N ILE A 10 33.97 8.46 42.54
CA ILE A 10 33.51 8.83 41.19
C ILE A 10 32.35 9.81 41.32
N GLY A 11 32.64 11.11 41.21
CA GLY A 11 31.63 12.14 41.04
C GLY A 11 31.03 12.06 39.63
N VAL A 12 29.87 11.42 39.50
CA VAL A 12 29.11 11.39 38.25
C VAL A 12 28.51 12.77 38.01
N MET A 13 29.19 13.60 37.20
CA MET A 13 28.58 14.80 36.62
C MET A 13 27.50 14.36 35.63
N PHE A 14 26.24 14.45 36.06
CA PHE A 14 25.10 14.48 35.14
C PHE A 14 25.18 15.78 34.33
N ILE A 15 25.84 15.71 33.17
CA ILE A 15 25.61 16.70 32.11
C ILE A 15 24.24 16.36 31.52
N SER A 16 23.19 16.96 32.08
CA SER A 16 21.90 17.02 31.42
C SER A 16 22.10 17.77 30.11
N SER A 17 22.14 17.04 28.99
CA SER A 17 22.13 17.63 27.66
C SER A 17 20.81 18.37 27.50
N LEU A 18 20.84 19.68 27.74
CA LEU A 18 19.78 20.58 27.31
C LEU A 18 19.75 20.49 25.78
N SER A 19 18.77 19.77 25.25
CA SER A 19 18.42 19.84 23.84
C SER A 19 18.03 21.28 23.56
N VAL A 20 18.96 22.04 22.96
CA VAL A 20 18.64 23.33 22.36
C VAL A 20 17.78 23.00 21.15
N SER A 21 16.46 23.06 21.31
CA SER A 21 15.56 23.16 20.17
C SER A 21 15.99 24.37 19.35
N ALA A 22 16.51 24.13 18.15
CA ALA A 22 16.72 25.22 17.23
C ALA A 22 15.33 25.73 16.82
N SER A 23 15.12 27.04 16.85
CA SER A 23 13.90 27.59 16.25
C SER A 23 14.02 27.49 14.74
N ALA A 24 12.91 27.21 14.05
CA ALA A 24 12.77 27.72 12.68
C ALA A 24 13.05 29.23 12.73
N ASN A 25 14.18 29.66 12.16
CA ASN A 25 14.64 31.05 12.26
C ASN A 25 14.03 31.95 11.17
N PHE A 26 12.90 31.55 10.57
CA PHE A 26 12.25 32.30 9.51
C PHE A 26 11.47 33.50 10.08
N SER A 27 11.56 34.66 9.42
CA SER A 27 10.94 35.91 9.89
C SER A 27 9.41 35.93 9.79
N ASP A 28 8.85 35.02 9.00
CA ASP A 28 7.43 34.83 8.72
C ASP A 28 6.82 33.60 9.41
N VAL A 29 7.54 32.99 10.36
CA VAL A 29 7.08 31.85 11.18
C VAL A 29 7.26 32.18 12.66
N LYS A 30 6.16 32.35 13.39
CA LYS A 30 6.14 32.75 14.81
C LYS A 30 5.76 31.57 15.69
N GLN A 31 6.25 31.56 16.94
CA GLN A 31 5.92 30.54 17.93
C GLN A 31 4.41 30.40 18.23
N SER A 32 3.61 31.43 17.92
CA SER A 32 2.14 31.41 18.03
C SER A 32 1.42 30.73 16.87
N ASP A 33 2.11 30.44 15.77
CA ASP A 33 1.49 29.91 14.56
C ASP A 33 1.31 28.39 14.68
N TRP A 34 0.15 27.88 14.27
CA TRP A 34 -0.23 26.47 14.45
C TRP A 34 0.72 25.46 13.76
N TYR A 35 1.49 25.91 12.78
CA TYR A 35 2.49 25.13 12.05
C TYR A 35 3.92 25.28 12.59
N TYR A 36 4.15 26.08 13.64
CA TYR A 36 5.49 26.41 14.14
C TYR A 36 6.33 25.17 14.46
N ASP A 37 5.78 24.25 15.25
CA ASP A 37 6.49 23.03 15.68
C ASP A 37 6.81 22.15 14.47
N THR A 38 5.85 21.93 13.57
CA THR A 38 6.06 21.14 12.34
C THR A 38 7.10 21.75 11.42
N VAL A 39 7.06 23.06 11.18
CA VAL A 39 8.04 23.74 10.32
C VAL A 39 9.42 23.70 10.96
N THR A 40 9.51 23.90 12.27
CA THR A 40 10.76 23.79 13.04
C THR A 40 11.35 22.39 12.93
N GLU A 41 10.59 21.34 13.28
CA GLU A 41 11.12 19.98 13.29
C GLU A 41 11.48 19.48 11.88
N MET A 42 10.70 19.84 10.86
CA MET A 42 10.98 19.48 9.47
C MET A 42 12.17 20.26 8.87
N THR A 43 12.46 21.47 9.36
CA THR A 43 13.67 22.21 8.98
C THR A 43 14.90 21.72 9.74
N ASP A 44 14.78 21.36 11.02
CA ASP A 44 15.85 20.78 11.82
C ASP A 44 16.31 19.41 11.28
N LYS A 45 15.38 18.59 10.78
CA LYS A 45 15.69 17.35 10.04
C LYS A 45 16.24 17.60 8.61
N GLY A 46 16.46 18.85 8.21
CA GLY A 46 16.99 19.22 6.89
C GLY A 46 16.04 19.01 5.70
N LEU A 47 14.80 18.59 5.97
CA LEU A 47 13.82 18.23 4.94
C LEU A 47 13.29 19.47 4.23
N PHE A 48 12.94 20.52 4.99
CA PHE A 48 12.54 21.82 4.46
C PHE A 48 13.68 22.85 4.46
N LYS A 49 13.78 23.60 3.36
CA LYS A 49 14.58 24.83 3.24
C LYS A 49 13.64 26.01 2.95
N GLY A 50 13.98 27.19 3.46
CA GLY A 50 13.26 28.44 3.16
C GLY A 50 13.42 28.89 1.70
N LYS A 51 12.60 29.83 1.25
CA LYS A 51 12.57 30.31 -0.15
C LYS A 51 13.51 31.50 -0.41
N GLY A 52 14.46 31.75 0.50
CA GLY A 52 15.35 32.91 0.49
C GLY A 52 14.89 34.02 1.43
N ASN A 53 15.67 35.10 1.55
CA ASN A 53 15.36 36.29 2.37
C ASN A 53 14.94 36.02 3.83
N ASN A 54 15.41 34.90 4.41
CA ASN A 54 15.00 34.39 5.72
C ASN A 54 13.50 34.09 5.85
N MET A 55 12.82 33.70 4.77
CA MET A 55 11.40 33.36 4.74
C MET A 55 11.15 31.88 4.48
N PHE A 56 10.11 31.33 5.13
CA PHE A 56 9.55 30.03 4.81
C PHE A 56 8.47 30.11 3.72
N CYS A 57 7.72 31.22 3.69
CA CYS A 57 6.48 31.45 2.95
C CYS A 57 5.38 30.43 3.28
N PRO A 58 4.88 30.39 4.53
CA PRO A 58 3.92 29.36 4.97
C PRO A 58 2.58 29.40 4.23
N ASN A 59 2.17 30.58 3.77
CA ASN A 59 0.89 30.81 3.09
C ASN A 59 0.95 30.69 1.55
N ASP A 60 2.14 30.51 0.96
CA ASP A 60 2.26 30.19 -0.47
C ASP A 60 1.63 28.83 -0.74
N THR A 61 1.04 28.63 -1.93
CA THR A 61 0.71 27.27 -2.40
C THR A 61 1.98 26.47 -2.68
N MET A 62 2.00 25.19 -2.30
CA MET A 62 3.16 24.32 -2.55
C MET A 62 3.16 23.74 -3.97
N THR A 63 4.31 23.72 -4.63
CA THR A 63 4.45 23.16 -5.99
C THR A 63 4.72 21.65 -6.00
N LYS A 64 4.48 20.98 -7.14
CA LYS A 64 4.80 19.56 -7.33
C LYS A 64 6.31 19.31 -7.07
N ALA A 65 7.18 20.18 -7.61
CA ALA A 65 8.63 20.19 -7.39
C ALA A 65 9.02 20.26 -5.92
N GLU A 66 8.41 21.18 -5.16
CA GLU A 66 8.66 21.33 -3.73
C GLU A 66 8.24 20.08 -2.95
N PHE A 67 7.03 19.57 -3.20
CA PHE A 67 6.50 18.41 -2.48
C PHE A 67 7.35 17.16 -2.74
N ILE A 68 7.63 16.86 -4.01
CA ILE A 68 8.50 15.74 -4.41
C ILE A 68 9.91 15.89 -3.81
N THR A 69 10.49 17.09 -3.82
CA THR A 69 11.84 17.30 -3.25
C THR A 69 11.90 16.99 -1.75
N VAL A 70 10.86 17.34 -0.99
CA VAL A 70 10.82 17.00 0.45
C VAL A 70 10.63 15.48 0.63
N VAL A 71 9.76 14.84 -0.14
CA VAL A 71 9.59 13.37 -0.09
C VAL A 71 10.89 12.63 -0.43
N MET A 72 11.64 13.10 -1.42
CA MET A 72 12.94 12.50 -1.77
C MET A 72 13.97 12.62 -0.64
N ARG A 73 13.96 13.72 0.13
CA ARG A 73 14.78 13.85 1.36
C ARG A 73 14.31 12.94 2.49
N ILE A 74 13.01 12.65 2.60
CA ILE A 74 12.46 11.70 3.59
C ILE A 74 12.88 10.25 3.25
N LEU A 75 12.96 9.92 1.96
CA LEU A 75 13.35 8.59 1.47
C LEU A 75 14.86 8.37 1.47
N TYR A 76 15.64 9.41 1.16
CA TYR A 76 17.09 9.34 0.98
C TYR A 76 17.79 10.46 1.78
N PRO A 77 17.78 10.41 3.13
CA PRO A 77 18.27 11.49 3.98
C PRO A 77 19.76 11.80 3.79
N ASP A 78 20.56 10.80 3.40
CA ASP A 78 22.01 10.95 3.15
C ASP A 78 22.35 11.46 1.73
N THR A 79 21.35 11.76 0.89
CA THR A 79 21.54 12.20 -0.51
C THR A 79 21.50 13.73 -0.65
N ASP A 80 22.54 14.31 -1.24
CA ASP A 80 22.52 15.71 -1.66
C ASP A 80 21.75 15.87 -2.99
N PHE A 81 20.57 16.49 -2.89
CA PHE A 81 19.72 16.84 -4.03
C PHE A 81 20.07 18.21 -4.67
N THR A 82 21.26 18.75 -4.43
CA THR A 82 21.72 19.97 -5.10
C THR A 82 21.90 19.73 -6.60
N SER A 83 21.15 20.47 -7.42
CA SER A 83 21.26 20.42 -8.87
C SER A 83 22.58 20.98 -9.39
N LYS A 84 23.02 20.49 -10.56
CA LYS A 84 24.19 21.01 -11.29
C LYS A 84 24.00 22.48 -11.68
N GLU A 85 25.11 23.19 -11.86
CA GLU A 85 25.08 24.59 -12.33
C GLU A 85 24.28 24.72 -13.65
N GLY A 86 23.43 25.75 -13.72
CA GLY A 86 22.53 26.00 -14.86
C GLY A 86 21.27 25.12 -14.91
N GLN A 87 21.07 24.17 -13.99
CA GLN A 87 19.82 23.39 -13.89
C GLN A 87 18.84 23.97 -12.87
N PRO A 88 17.52 23.73 -13.00
CA PRO A 88 16.54 24.06 -11.97
C PRO A 88 16.88 23.40 -10.64
N TRP A 89 16.63 24.10 -9.52
CA TRP A 89 16.99 23.65 -8.17
C TRP A 89 16.37 22.31 -7.76
N TRP A 90 15.25 21.92 -8.39
CA TRP A 90 14.52 20.67 -8.16
C TRP A 90 14.95 19.52 -9.07
N GLN A 91 15.75 19.78 -10.12
CA GLN A 91 16.06 18.81 -11.18
C GLN A 91 16.65 17.49 -10.63
N SER A 92 17.64 17.55 -9.73
CA SER A 92 18.26 16.36 -9.14
C SER A 92 17.26 15.48 -8.36
N ALA A 93 16.38 16.10 -7.58
CA ALA A 93 15.33 15.38 -6.84
C ALA A 93 14.28 14.78 -7.78
N TYR A 94 13.86 15.52 -8.81
CA TYR A 94 12.91 15.04 -9.81
C TYR A 94 13.46 13.86 -10.63
N ASP A 95 14.72 13.93 -11.07
CA ASP A 95 15.37 12.85 -11.83
C ASP A 95 15.51 11.56 -11.00
N MET A 96 15.83 11.67 -9.70
CA MET A 96 15.84 10.50 -8.82
C MET A 96 14.42 10.01 -8.48
N ALA A 97 13.44 10.90 -8.35
CA ALA A 97 12.05 10.51 -8.13
C ALA A 97 11.49 9.71 -9.32
N LEU A 98 11.90 10.04 -10.55
CA LEU A 98 11.58 9.28 -11.77
C LEU A 98 12.19 7.87 -11.81
N ALA A 99 13.14 7.53 -10.93
CA ALA A 99 13.75 6.21 -10.86
C ALA A 99 12.95 5.19 -10.01
N GLY A 100 11.87 5.60 -9.33
CA GLY A 100 11.03 4.68 -8.56
C GLY A 100 9.83 5.25 -7.81
N LEU A 101 9.78 6.57 -7.56
CA LEU A 101 8.68 7.22 -6.83
C LEU A 101 7.55 7.71 -7.76
N ILE A 102 7.89 8.27 -8.92
CA ILE A 102 6.95 8.86 -9.88
C ILE A 102 7.30 8.49 -11.32
N THR A 103 6.37 8.71 -12.24
CA THR A 103 6.57 8.59 -13.69
C THR A 103 6.38 9.93 -14.39
N LYS A 104 6.94 10.06 -15.61
CA LYS A 104 6.76 11.27 -16.45
C LYS A 104 5.31 11.49 -16.91
N SER A 105 4.47 10.45 -16.88
CA SER A 105 3.04 10.51 -17.16
C SER A 105 2.23 11.03 -15.98
N GLU A 106 2.63 10.71 -14.75
CA GLU A 106 2.00 11.25 -13.52
C GLU A 106 2.46 12.69 -13.25
N PHE A 107 3.74 12.98 -13.49
CA PHE A 107 4.33 14.30 -13.26
C PHE A 107 5.18 14.73 -14.47
N PRO A 108 4.56 15.34 -15.51
CA PRO A 108 5.29 15.90 -16.63
C PRO A 108 6.23 17.03 -16.19
N VAL A 109 7.44 17.10 -16.74
CA VAL A 109 8.42 18.16 -16.40
C VAL A 109 7.90 19.57 -16.71
N SER A 110 6.99 19.71 -17.69
CA SER A 110 6.29 20.96 -18.02
C SER A 110 5.30 21.44 -16.95
N GLU A 111 4.96 20.58 -15.98
CA GLU A 111 4.01 20.87 -14.90
C GLU A 111 4.65 20.87 -13.51
N ILE A 112 5.94 20.54 -13.40
CA ILE A 112 6.57 20.27 -12.10
C ILE A 112 6.61 21.52 -11.20
N GLU A 113 6.62 22.72 -11.77
CA GLU A 113 6.56 23.99 -11.01
C GLU A 113 5.12 24.46 -10.71
N GLN A 114 4.09 23.75 -11.20
CA GLN A 114 2.70 24.05 -10.86
C GLN A 114 2.36 23.62 -9.43
N THR A 115 1.25 24.12 -8.89
CA THR A 115 0.74 23.74 -7.56
C THR A 115 0.33 22.27 -7.52
N ILE A 116 0.66 21.56 -6.44
CA ILE A 116 0.25 20.16 -6.26
C ILE A 116 -1.16 20.07 -5.62
N SER A 117 -1.99 19.18 -6.16
CA SER A 117 -3.33 18.86 -5.64
C SER A 117 -3.28 17.76 -4.58
N ARG A 118 -4.31 17.68 -3.72
CA ARG A 118 -4.38 16.67 -2.65
C ARG A 118 -4.39 15.22 -3.16
N GLN A 119 -4.97 14.95 -4.33
CA GLN A 119 -4.91 13.60 -4.94
C GLN A 119 -3.49 13.23 -5.43
N GLU A 120 -2.74 14.20 -5.96
CA GLU A 120 -1.33 14.01 -6.33
C GLU A 120 -0.44 13.84 -5.08
N MET A 121 -0.69 14.61 -4.01
CA MET A 121 -0.02 14.43 -2.71
C MET A 121 -0.28 13.02 -2.16
N ALA A 122 -1.51 12.50 -2.29
CA ALA A 122 -1.87 11.16 -1.82
C ALA A 122 -1.09 10.07 -2.56
N LEU A 123 -0.94 10.19 -3.89
CA LEU A 123 -0.10 9.30 -4.70
C LEU A 123 1.36 9.31 -4.25
N VAL A 124 2.00 10.49 -4.21
CA VAL A 124 3.42 10.60 -3.87
C VAL A 124 3.69 10.13 -2.43
N SER A 125 2.81 10.50 -1.48
CA SER A 125 2.96 10.10 -0.07
C SER A 125 2.77 8.60 0.14
N SER A 126 1.76 8.00 -0.50
CA SER A 126 1.49 6.56 -0.38
C SER A 126 2.63 5.73 -0.98
N LYS A 127 3.16 6.14 -2.14
CA LYS A 127 4.34 5.49 -2.72
C LYS A 127 5.58 5.62 -1.84
N ALA A 128 5.81 6.78 -1.23
CA ALA A 128 6.91 6.94 -0.28
C ALA A 128 6.79 6.03 0.95
N LEU A 129 5.58 5.85 1.48
CA LEU A 129 5.31 4.93 2.59
C LEU A 129 5.52 3.46 2.18
N MET A 130 5.10 3.06 0.98
CA MET A 130 5.41 1.73 0.41
C MET A 130 6.93 1.51 0.28
N MET A 131 7.68 2.49 -0.23
CA MET A 131 9.14 2.42 -0.35
C MET A 131 9.85 2.36 1.01
N ARG A 132 9.22 2.84 2.09
CA ARG A 132 9.69 2.70 3.48
C ARG A 132 9.31 1.35 4.13
N GLY A 133 8.65 0.46 3.38
CA GLY A 133 8.20 -0.85 3.87
C GLY A 133 7.01 -0.79 4.82
N GLU A 134 6.25 0.30 4.85
CA GLU A 134 5.04 0.37 5.66
C GLU A 134 3.93 -0.52 5.05
N THR A 135 3.19 -1.21 5.92
CA THR A 135 2.07 -2.07 5.53
C THR A 135 0.76 -1.32 5.63
N PHE A 136 -0.10 -1.51 4.63
CA PHE A 136 -1.37 -0.79 4.50
C PHE A 136 -2.52 -1.73 4.75
N PHE A 137 -3.45 -1.31 5.60
CA PHE A 137 -4.70 -2.01 5.83
C PHE A 137 -5.84 -1.08 5.41
N ILE A 138 -6.29 -1.22 4.16
CA ILE A 138 -7.54 -0.58 3.70
C ILE A 138 -8.69 -1.37 4.33
N THR A 139 -8.97 -1.07 5.59
CA THR A 139 -10.14 -1.57 6.31
C THR A 139 -11.36 -0.74 5.94
N GLU A 140 -12.49 -1.43 5.72
CA GLU A 140 -13.80 -0.84 5.37
C GLU A 140 -13.93 -0.29 3.94
N ASP A 141 -15.18 -0.04 3.53
CA ASP A 141 -15.52 0.59 2.25
C ASP A 141 -15.25 2.12 2.29
N LEU A 142 -13.97 2.54 2.34
CA LEU A 142 -13.61 3.96 2.45
C LEU A 142 -14.19 4.84 1.33
N HIS A 143 -14.21 4.38 0.08
CA HIS A 143 -14.95 4.98 -1.05
C HIS A 143 -16.44 5.27 -0.79
N LYS A 144 -17.11 4.61 0.17
CA LYS A 144 -18.50 4.92 0.58
C LYS A 144 -18.57 5.92 1.74
N LYS A 145 -17.47 6.10 2.46
CA LYS A 145 -17.37 6.99 3.64
C LYS A 145 -16.75 8.36 3.32
N ILE A 146 -16.04 8.48 2.21
CA ILE A 146 -15.50 9.74 1.67
C ILE A 146 -16.59 10.39 0.78
N PRO A 147 -17.21 11.54 1.17
CA PRO A 147 -18.40 12.08 0.51
C PRO A 147 -18.24 12.43 -0.98
N ASP A 148 -17.03 12.85 -1.37
CA ASP A 148 -16.66 13.33 -2.69
C ASP A 148 -15.72 12.37 -3.43
N TYR A 149 -15.68 11.10 -3.03
CA TYR A 149 -14.81 10.07 -3.63
C TYR A 149 -15.01 9.94 -5.15
N ASN A 150 -16.23 10.19 -5.65
CA ASN A 150 -16.55 10.17 -7.07
C ASN A 150 -15.90 11.32 -7.88
N GLN A 151 -15.26 12.29 -7.23
CA GLN A 151 -14.49 13.37 -7.85
C GLN A 151 -12.98 13.05 -7.93
N VAL A 152 -12.52 11.97 -7.29
CA VAL A 152 -11.12 11.53 -7.32
C VAL A 152 -10.81 10.96 -8.70
N GLY A 153 -9.71 11.40 -9.33
CA GLY A 153 -9.26 10.82 -10.61
C GLY A 153 -8.99 9.33 -10.44
N LYS A 154 -9.34 8.52 -11.46
CA LYS A 154 -9.40 7.05 -11.33
C LYS A 154 -8.05 6.45 -10.88
N GLU A 155 -6.97 6.98 -11.41
CA GLU A 155 -5.57 6.68 -11.11
C GLU A 155 -5.15 7.03 -9.68
N TYR A 156 -5.86 7.93 -9.00
CA TYR A 156 -5.58 8.34 -7.61
C TYR A 156 -6.38 7.55 -6.57
N THR A 157 -7.49 6.90 -6.95
CA THR A 157 -8.45 6.25 -6.04
C THR A 157 -7.80 5.39 -4.94
N MET A 158 -6.95 4.43 -5.31
CA MET A 158 -6.21 3.57 -4.38
C MET A 158 -5.32 4.37 -3.44
N TYR A 159 -4.58 5.35 -3.95
CA TYR A 159 -3.68 6.18 -3.15
C TYR A 159 -4.41 7.14 -2.21
N VAL A 160 -5.62 7.58 -2.58
CA VAL A 160 -6.49 8.32 -1.68
C VAL A 160 -6.92 7.43 -0.52
N GLU A 161 -7.40 6.20 -0.76
CA GLU A 161 -7.76 5.27 0.34
C GLU A 161 -6.54 4.91 1.22
N MET A 162 -5.35 4.74 0.63
CA MET A 162 -4.09 4.54 1.38
C MET A 162 -3.73 5.75 2.26
N ALA A 163 -3.72 6.96 1.69
CA ALA A 163 -3.39 8.18 2.44
C ALA A 163 -4.42 8.49 3.54
N TYR A 164 -5.69 8.08 3.35
CA TYR A 164 -6.75 8.23 4.33
C TYR A 164 -6.66 7.20 5.47
N SER A 165 -6.48 5.92 5.14
CA SER A 165 -6.32 4.84 6.13
C SER A 165 -5.06 4.99 6.99
N MET A 166 -3.98 5.49 6.39
CA MET A 166 -2.73 5.80 7.08
C MET A 166 -2.74 7.15 7.81
N GLY A 167 -3.81 7.96 7.69
CA GLY A 167 -3.92 9.23 8.41
C GLY A 167 -2.96 10.33 7.94
N ILE A 168 -2.57 10.29 6.67
CA ILE A 168 -1.63 11.21 6.02
C ILE A 168 -2.39 12.41 5.45
N LEU A 169 -3.39 12.14 4.61
CA LEU A 169 -4.32 13.13 4.06
C LEU A 169 -5.75 12.75 4.45
N CYS A 170 -6.20 13.30 5.58
CA CYS A 170 -7.59 13.20 6.02
C CYS A 170 -8.47 14.30 5.43
N GLY A 171 -9.78 14.12 5.57
CA GLY A 171 -10.78 15.06 5.05
C GLY A 171 -10.75 16.43 5.72
N VAL A 172 -11.02 17.45 4.89
CA VAL A 172 -10.90 18.89 5.20
C VAL A 172 -12.00 19.41 6.12
N ASP A 173 -13.00 18.59 6.42
CA ASP A 173 -14.13 18.89 7.30
C ASP A 173 -14.45 17.73 8.26
N SER A 174 -15.51 17.90 9.05
CA SER A 174 -16.07 16.86 9.93
C SER A 174 -16.79 15.74 9.18
N SER A 175 -17.21 15.96 7.93
CA SER A 175 -17.89 14.98 7.07
C SER A 175 -16.93 13.98 6.42
N GLY A 176 -15.64 14.32 6.37
CA GLY A 176 -14.62 13.49 5.71
C GLY A 176 -14.38 13.84 4.23
N THR A 177 -14.84 15.00 3.75
CA THR A 177 -14.62 15.47 2.38
C THR A 177 -13.13 15.48 2.04
N PHE A 178 -12.69 14.73 1.03
CA PHE A 178 -11.27 14.61 0.67
C PHE A 178 -10.75 15.83 -0.08
N ALA A 179 -11.58 16.48 -0.90
CA ALA A 179 -11.28 17.61 -1.77
C ALA A 179 -10.11 17.33 -2.74
N PRO A 180 -10.26 16.42 -3.73
CA PRO A 180 -9.14 15.87 -4.51
C PRO A 180 -8.33 16.92 -5.30
N LEU A 181 -9.00 17.91 -5.86
CA LEU A 181 -8.39 18.99 -6.66
C LEU A 181 -7.97 20.21 -5.83
N GLN A 182 -8.29 20.25 -4.54
CA GLN A 182 -7.86 21.35 -3.67
C GLN A 182 -6.33 21.31 -3.49
N THR A 183 -5.71 22.48 -3.54
CA THR A 183 -4.29 22.69 -3.23
C THR A 183 -4.14 23.07 -1.75
N LEU A 184 -2.92 22.90 -1.21
CA LEU A 184 -2.60 23.29 0.16
C LEU A 184 -1.57 24.42 0.17
N THR A 185 -1.63 25.23 1.21
CA THR A 185 -0.52 26.12 1.59
C THR A 185 0.72 25.30 1.96
N ARG A 186 1.90 25.92 1.92
CA ARG A 186 3.17 25.28 2.26
C ARG A 186 3.19 24.76 3.70
N ALA A 187 2.56 25.47 4.63
CA ALA A 187 2.40 25.03 6.02
C ALA A 187 1.52 23.77 6.12
N GLU A 188 0.35 23.76 5.47
CA GLU A 188 -0.55 22.59 5.45
C GLU A 188 0.11 21.38 4.78
N ALA A 189 0.78 21.58 3.65
CA ALA A 189 1.52 20.51 2.97
C ALA A 189 2.74 20.02 3.79
N ALA A 190 3.40 20.88 4.57
CA ALA A 190 4.42 20.46 5.52
C ALA A 190 3.88 19.52 6.60
N THR A 191 2.63 19.70 7.06
CA THR A 191 2.00 18.77 8.02
C THR A 191 1.66 17.41 7.40
N VAL A 192 1.25 17.37 6.13
CA VAL A 192 1.08 16.12 5.37
C VAL A 192 2.42 15.36 5.29
N LEU A 193 3.51 16.07 4.97
CA LEU A 193 4.85 15.49 4.87
C LEU A 193 5.40 15.03 6.23
N TYR A 194 5.13 15.78 7.30
CA TYR A 194 5.52 15.43 8.67
C TYR A 194 4.87 14.14 9.16
N ARG A 195 3.62 13.85 8.77
CA ARG A 195 2.93 12.58 9.06
C ARG A 195 3.57 11.36 8.37
N ILE A 196 4.37 11.55 7.31
CA ILE A 196 5.18 10.48 6.71
C ILE A 196 6.38 10.17 7.63
N VAL A 197 6.97 11.20 8.25
CA VAL A 197 8.16 11.11 9.11
C VAL A 197 7.81 10.56 10.50
N GLU A 198 6.75 11.08 11.13
CA GLU A 198 6.35 10.77 12.51
C GLU A 198 4.99 10.06 12.56
N PRO A 199 4.93 8.71 12.67
CA PRO A 199 3.66 7.99 12.66
C PRO A 199 2.71 8.31 13.83
N SER A 200 3.24 8.87 14.92
CA SER A 200 2.49 9.27 16.12
C SER A 200 1.55 10.48 15.89
N VAL A 201 1.83 11.31 14.87
CA VAL A 201 1.07 12.54 14.58
C VAL A 201 0.06 12.37 13.43
N ARG A 202 -0.08 11.14 12.91
CA ARG A 202 -1.06 10.78 11.87
C ARG A 202 -2.48 10.94 12.40
N GLU A 203 -3.30 11.70 11.68
CA GLU A 203 -4.69 11.92 12.04
C GLU A 203 -5.53 10.69 11.67
N LYS A 204 -6.22 10.08 12.62
CA LYS A 204 -7.13 8.97 12.33
C LYS A 204 -8.56 9.47 12.42
N LYS A 205 -9.25 9.59 11.28
CA LYS A 205 -10.70 9.83 11.25
C LYS A 205 -11.39 8.57 11.76
N ASP A 206 -12.19 8.70 12.80
CA ASP A 206 -12.98 7.61 13.33
C ASP A 206 -14.20 7.36 12.44
N PHE A 207 -14.10 6.32 11.61
CA PHE A 207 -15.16 5.88 10.72
C PHE A 207 -16.13 4.88 11.38
N SER A 208 -16.02 4.62 12.69
CA SER A 208 -16.88 3.67 13.44
C SER A 208 -18.34 4.11 13.61
N ALA A 209 -18.74 5.24 13.02
CA ALA A 209 -20.15 5.57 12.80
C ALA A 209 -20.88 4.34 12.21
N PRO A 210 -21.99 3.89 12.83
CA PRO A 210 -22.50 2.55 12.61
C PRO A 210 -22.89 2.33 11.15
N VAL A 211 -22.24 1.36 10.52
CA VAL A 211 -22.61 0.87 9.18
C VAL A 211 -24.09 0.50 9.22
N VAL A 212 -24.88 1.04 8.29
CA VAL A 212 -26.25 0.57 8.06
C VAL A 212 -26.16 -0.83 7.45
N VAL A 213 -26.09 -1.84 8.31
CA VAL A 213 -26.10 -3.24 7.94
C VAL A 213 -27.38 -3.49 7.14
N LYS A 214 -27.27 -3.78 5.84
CA LYS A 214 -28.43 -4.16 5.02
C LYS A 214 -29.07 -5.40 5.70
N PRO A 215 -30.40 -5.52 5.84
CA PRO A 215 -31.01 -6.61 6.62
C PRO A 215 -30.50 -8.02 6.27
N ASN A 216 -30.12 -8.25 5.01
CA ASN A 216 -29.59 -9.52 4.52
C ASN A 216 -28.18 -9.88 5.06
N ASP A 217 -27.38 -8.92 5.52
CA ASP A 217 -26.05 -9.20 6.11
C ASP A 217 -26.13 -9.82 7.51
N THR A 218 -27.29 -9.67 8.18
CA THR A 218 -27.59 -10.30 9.48
C THR A 218 -28.01 -11.75 9.38
N GLN A 219 -28.19 -12.31 8.18
CA GLN A 219 -28.37 -13.75 8.03
C GLN A 219 -27.10 -14.50 8.47
N GLY A 220 -27.31 -15.69 9.04
CA GLY A 220 -26.24 -16.58 9.49
C GLY A 220 -25.39 -17.14 8.33
N ALA A 221 -24.78 -18.30 8.56
CA ALA A 221 -24.08 -19.03 7.51
C ALA A 221 -25.05 -19.33 6.34
N ILE A 222 -24.66 -18.95 5.13
CA ILE A 222 -25.37 -19.32 3.90
C ILE A 222 -24.69 -20.53 3.24
N THR A 223 -25.45 -21.25 2.42
CA THR A 223 -24.90 -22.29 1.54
C THR A 223 -24.79 -21.72 0.13
N ILE A 224 -23.61 -21.85 -0.47
CA ILE A 224 -23.25 -21.41 -1.82
C ILE A 224 -22.95 -22.67 -2.62
N LYS A 225 -23.52 -22.83 -3.81
CA LYS A 225 -23.15 -23.92 -4.73
C LYS A 225 -22.22 -23.41 -5.81
N GLU A 226 -21.16 -24.14 -6.09
CA GLU A 226 -20.20 -23.80 -7.12
C GLU A 226 -20.88 -23.65 -8.50
N GLY A 227 -20.60 -22.53 -9.16
CA GLY A 227 -21.20 -22.17 -10.45
C GLY A 227 -22.66 -21.69 -10.40
N GLU A 228 -23.32 -21.63 -9.24
CA GLU A 228 -24.67 -21.09 -9.14
C GLU A 228 -24.69 -19.57 -9.36
N LYS A 229 -25.81 -19.06 -9.88
CA LYS A 229 -26.07 -17.61 -9.95
C LYS A 229 -27.19 -17.25 -8.99
N SER A 230 -26.90 -16.40 -8.01
CA SER A 230 -27.84 -16.05 -6.95
C SER A 230 -27.67 -14.61 -6.46
N GLU A 231 -28.78 -13.92 -6.19
CA GLU A 231 -28.77 -12.65 -5.45
C GLU A 231 -28.48 -12.93 -3.98
N ARG A 232 -27.27 -12.60 -3.54
CA ARG A 232 -26.81 -12.81 -2.16
C ARG A 232 -25.74 -11.78 -1.78
N ARG A 233 -25.42 -11.70 -0.49
CA ARG A 233 -24.21 -11.03 -0.01
C ARG A 233 -22.95 -11.78 -0.47
N PHE A 234 -21.81 -11.08 -0.45
CA PHE A 234 -20.50 -11.72 -0.56
C PHE A 234 -20.30 -12.75 0.56
N ALA A 235 -19.44 -13.72 0.29
CA ALA A 235 -19.14 -14.79 1.22
C ALA A 235 -18.45 -14.28 2.49
N LYS A 236 -18.68 -14.94 3.62
CA LYS A 236 -18.00 -14.68 4.90
C LYS A 236 -17.58 -15.97 5.59
N GLU A 237 -16.70 -15.86 6.58
CA GLU A 237 -16.28 -16.99 7.40
C GLU A 237 -17.49 -17.66 8.07
N GLY A 238 -17.53 -18.99 8.00
CA GLY A 238 -18.66 -19.81 8.45
C GLY A 238 -19.70 -20.15 7.37
N ASP A 239 -19.72 -19.48 6.22
CA ASP A 239 -20.54 -19.91 5.07
C ASP A 239 -20.05 -21.25 4.52
N ILE A 240 -20.92 -21.99 3.81
CA ILE A 240 -20.63 -23.32 3.28
C ILE A 240 -20.63 -23.28 1.76
N VAL A 241 -19.50 -23.60 1.12
CA VAL A 241 -19.43 -23.85 -0.32
C VAL A 241 -19.64 -25.34 -0.59
N ILE A 242 -20.54 -25.67 -1.50
CA ILE A 242 -20.69 -27.02 -2.07
C ILE A 242 -20.04 -27.01 -3.45
N LYS A 243 -18.93 -27.73 -3.60
CA LYS A 243 -18.21 -27.90 -4.87
C LYS A 243 -19.02 -28.73 -5.87
N ALA A 244 -18.62 -28.72 -7.14
CA ALA A 244 -19.26 -29.46 -8.22
C ALA A 244 -19.28 -30.99 -8.01
N ASP A 245 -18.33 -31.53 -7.24
CA ASP A 245 -18.28 -32.94 -6.82
C ASP A 245 -19.18 -33.28 -5.62
N GLY A 246 -19.83 -32.27 -5.03
CA GLY A 246 -20.66 -32.38 -3.81
C GLY A 246 -19.91 -32.18 -2.49
N THR A 247 -18.59 -31.98 -2.51
CA THR A 247 -17.77 -31.70 -1.33
C THR A 247 -18.22 -30.41 -0.65
N GLN A 248 -18.47 -30.45 0.66
CA GLN A 248 -18.83 -29.28 1.46
C GLN A 248 -17.59 -28.69 2.15
N VAL A 249 -17.41 -27.38 2.00
CA VAL A 249 -16.31 -26.61 2.58
C VAL A 249 -16.90 -25.48 3.42
N THR A 250 -16.71 -25.52 4.74
CA THR A 250 -16.97 -24.33 5.58
C THR A 250 -15.83 -23.34 5.37
N LEU A 251 -16.17 -22.14 4.88
CA LEU A 251 -15.21 -21.08 4.62
C LEU A 251 -14.56 -20.59 5.90
N LYS A 252 -13.24 -20.40 5.83
CA LYS A 252 -12.39 -19.87 6.88
C LYS A 252 -11.33 -18.97 6.26
N LYS A 253 -10.74 -18.10 7.08
CA LYS A 253 -9.51 -17.42 6.69
C LYS A 253 -8.31 -18.36 6.78
N GLY A 254 -7.47 -18.34 5.75
CA GLY A 254 -6.20 -19.06 5.73
C GLY A 254 -5.08 -18.34 6.49
N ALA A 255 -3.85 -18.78 6.27
CA ALA A 255 -2.66 -18.29 6.97
C ALA A 255 -2.41 -16.78 6.79
N HIS A 256 -2.83 -16.20 5.67
CA HIS A 256 -2.66 -14.78 5.35
C HIS A 256 -3.94 -13.96 5.58
N GLY A 257 -4.94 -14.53 6.25
CA GLY A 257 -6.20 -13.84 6.59
C GLY A 257 -7.21 -13.75 5.43
N ILE A 258 -6.91 -14.39 4.30
CA ILE A 258 -7.75 -14.42 3.09
C ILE A 258 -8.81 -15.51 3.23
N LEU A 259 -10.07 -15.18 2.91
CA LEU A 259 -11.20 -16.10 3.02
C LEU A 259 -11.14 -17.15 1.88
N GLY A 260 -11.22 -18.44 2.21
CA GLY A 260 -11.16 -19.51 1.21
C GLY A 260 -9.75 -19.98 0.83
N GLU A 261 -8.71 -19.30 1.32
CA GLU A 261 -7.30 -19.63 1.04
C GLU A 261 -6.97 -21.08 1.41
N GLY A 262 -6.42 -21.83 0.46
CA GLY A 262 -6.05 -23.24 0.63
C GLY A 262 -7.25 -24.19 0.75
N GLN A 263 -8.47 -23.71 0.50
CA GLN A 263 -9.69 -24.52 0.60
C GLN A 263 -10.20 -25.03 -0.76
N GLY A 264 -9.60 -24.61 -1.88
CA GLY A 264 -9.99 -25.10 -3.22
C GLY A 264 -11.36 -24.58 -3.68
N VAL A 265 -11.69 -23.31 -3.45
CA VAL A 265 -13.04 -22.75 -3.68
C VAL A 265 -13.02 -21.34 -4.27
N ALA A 266 -14.04 -21.02 -5.08
CA ALA A 266 -14.29 -19.69 -5.62
C ALA A 266 -15.61 -19.10 -5.07
N PRO A 267 -15.68 -18.73 -3.78
CA PRO A 267 -16.94 -18.51 -3.07
C PRO A 267 -17.75 -17.29 -3.54
N ASP A 268 -17.11 -16.35 -4.23
CA ASP A 268 -17.79 -15.15 -4.75
C ASP A 268 -18.15 -15.25 -6.25
N LEU A 269 -17.84 -16.37 -6.92
CA LEU A 269 -18.28 -16.57 -8.29
C LEU A 269 -19.82 -16.66 -8.37
N GLY A 270 -20.41 -16.03 -9.39
CA GLY A 270 -21.84 -16.13 -9.68
C GLY A 270 -22.76 -15.30 -8.79
N VAL A 271 -22.26 -14.63 -7.75
CA VAL A 271 -23.07 -13.69 -6.97
C VAL A 271 -23.60 -12.57 -7.87
N ILE A 272 -24.90 -12.31 -7.75
CA ILE A 272 -25.58 -11.18 -8.35
C ILE A 272 -25.72 -10.09 -7.29
N ASN A 273 -25.13 -8.92 -7.53
CA ASN A 273 -25.16 -7.79 -6.61
C ASN A 273 -25.27 -6.47 -7.40
N GLU A 274 -26.19 -5.60 -7.00
CA GLU A 274 -26.42 -4.27 -7.59
C GLU A 274 -26.54 -4.27 -9.14
N GLY A 275 -27.12 -5.36 -9.69
CA GLY A 275 -27.35 -5.56 -11.13
C GLY A 275 -26.21 -6.24 -11.90
N PHE A 276 -25.10 -6.55 -11.25
CA PHE A 276 -23.93 -7.19 -11.86
C PHE A 276 -23.75 -8.62 -11.36
N THR A 277 -23.25 -9.52 -12.22
CA THR A 277 -22.85 -10.89 -11.84
C THR A 277 -21.32 -10.98 -11.78
N VAL A 278 -20.76 -11.50 -10.70
CA VAL A 278 -19.33 -11.82 -10.64
C VAL A 278 -19.03 -12.99 -11.58
N THR A 279 -18.16 -12.77 -12.56
CA THR A 279 -17.68 -13.82 -13.48
C THR A 279 -16.17 -13.97 -13.39
N ALA A 280 -15.68 -15.19 -13.59
CA ALA A 280 -14.26 -15.48 -13.60
C ALA A 280 -13.56 -14.93 -14.83
N LYS A 281 -12.29 -14.56 -14.69
CA LYS A 281 -11.31 -14.56 -15.78
C LYS A 281 -10.38 -15.76 -15.59
N ASN A 282 -10.23 -16.56 -16.64
CA ASN A 282 -9.35 -17.73 -16.64
C ASN A 282 -7.88 -17.27 -16.49
N ILE A 283 -7.13 -17.91 -15.59
CA ILE A 283 -5.68 -17.80 -15.52
C ILE A 283 -5.05 -19.14 -15.94
N THR A 284 -4.32 -19.12 -17.05
CA THR A 284 -3.52 -20.24 -17.56
C THR A 284 -2.03 -19.94 -17.41
N GLY A 285 -1.63 -19.59 -16.18
CA GLY A 285 -0.29 -19.13 -15.80
C GLY A 285 -0.29 -17.65 -15.39
N TYR A 286 0.55 -17.31 -14.40
CA TYR A 286 0.63 -15.96 -13.82
C TYR A 286 1.93 -15.28 -14.24
N SER A 287 1.84 -14.03 -14.71
CA SER A 287 2.97 -13.12 -14.83
C SER A 287 2.60 -11.77 -14.20
N TYR A 288 3.53 -11.22 -13.41
CA TYR A 288 3.37 -9.89 -12.84
C TYR A 288 3.54 -8.85 -13.95
N ALA A 289 2.42 -8.34 -14.47
CA ALA A 289 2.40 -7.18 -15.37
C ALA A 289 2.71 -5.92 -14.55
N GLY A 290 4.01 -5.61 -14.43
CA GLY A 290 4.49 -4.57 -13.52
C GLY A 290 3.82 -3.21 -13.70
N GLY A 291 3.28 -2.68 -12.60
CA GLY A 291 3.02 -1.25 -12.37
C GLY A 291 2.09 -0.51 -13.34
N SER A 292 1.41 -1.19 -14.27
CA SER A 292 0.67 -0.56 -15.38
C SER A 292 -0.76 -1.12 -15.49
N GLY A 293 -1.53 -0.98 -14.42
CA GLY A 293 -2.87 -1.57 -14.27
C GLY A 293 -4.00 -0.88 -15.05
N PHE A 294 -4.01 -0.99 -16.38
CA PHE A 294 -5.19 -0.85 -17.28
C PHE A 294 -4.90 -1.62 -18.60
N TYR A 295 -5.81 -2.12 -19.46
CA TYR A 295 -7.28 -2.03 -19.62
C TYR A 295 -7.87 -3.37 -20.17
N ASP A 296 -9.20 -3.39 -20.33
CA ASP A 296 -9.96 -3.98 -21.47
C ASP A 296 -10.60 -5.39 -21.45
N SER A 297 -11.76 -5.41 -22.14
CA SER A 297 -12.65 -6.42 -22.75
C SER A 297 -12.80 -7.86 -22.21
N THR A 298 -12.00 -8.31 -21.24
CA THR A 298 -11.72 -9.73 -21.01
C THR A 298 -12.09 -10.29 -19.63
N GLY A 299 -12.74 -9.50 -18.76
CA GLY A 299 -13.10 -9.96 -17.41
C GLY A 299 -13.89 -8.96 -16.59
N PHE A 300 -14.41 -9.42 -15.45
CA PHE A 300 -15.19 -8.63 -14.51
C PHE A 300 -14.30 -7.94 -13.47
N VAL A 301 -14.55 -6.66 -13.22
CA VAL A 301 -13.72 -5.79 -12.36
C VAL A 301 -14.59 -5.13 -11.29
N ILE A 302 -14.30 -5.39 -10.01
CA ILE A 302 -14.85 -4.63 -8.87
C ILE A 302 -13.70 -3.87 -8.20
N LYS A 303 -13.90 -2.58 -7.89
CA LYS A 303 -12.91 -1.73 -7.20
C LYS A 303 -11.51 -1.79 -7.84
N ASN A 304 -11.43 -1.79 -9.17
CA ASN A 304 -10.20 -1.96 -9.97
C ASN A 304 -9.47 -3.31 -9.83
N GLN A 305 -10.05 -4.32 -9.16
CA GLN A 305 -9.51 -5.68 -9.04
C GLN A 305 -10.21 -6.65 -9.99
N ASN A 306 -9.44 -7.49 -10.67
CA ASN A 306 -9.96 -8.61 -11.46
C ASN A 306 -10.26 -9.79 -10.52
N TYR A 307 -11.33 -10.54 -10.78
CA TYR A 307 -11.55 -11.85 -10.13
C TYR A 307 -10.96 -12.97 -10.99
N PHE A 308 -10.08 -13.77 -10.40
CA PHE A 308 -9.34 -14.81 -11.10
C PHE A 308 -9.57 -16.18 -10.46
N ILE A 309 -9.71 -17.21 -11.30
CA ILE A 309 -9.82 -18.61 -10.86
C ILE A 309 -8.64 -19.42 -11.40
N ASN A 310 -8.06 -20.24 -10.53
CA ASN A 310 -7.13 -21.29 -10.89
C ASN A 310 -7.92 -22.53 -11.35
N GLU A 311 -7.85 -22.86 -12.65
CA GLU A 311 -8.57 -23.98 -13.26
C GLU A 311 -8.20 -25.36 -12.68
N LEU A 312 -7.03 -25.49 -12.04
CA LEU A 312 -6.56 -26.75 -11.46
C LEU A 312 -7.08 -26.99 -10.04
N THR A 313 -7.22 -25.93 -9.24
CA THR A 313 -7.58 -26.03 -7.81
C THR A 313 -9.02 -25.62 -7.50
N GLY A 314 -9.68 -24.91 -8.42
CA GLY A 314 -10.98 -24.27 -8.20
C GLY A 314 -10.90 -23.05 -7.27
N GLU A 315 -9.70 -22.61 -6.86
CA GLU A 315 -9.53 -21.44 -6.01
C GLU A 315 -9.82 -20.16 -6.80
N GLY A 316 -10.67 -19.30 -6.25
CA GLY A 316 -11.09 -18.06 -6.85
C GLY A 316 -10.93 -16.90 -5.87
N HIS A 317 -10.13 -15.91 -6.25
CA HIS A 317 -9.77 -14.77 -5.41
C HIS A 317 -9.62 -13.49 -6.25
N TRP A 318 -9.63 -12.34 -5.58
CA TRP A 318 -9.37 -11.06 -6.20
C TRP A 318 -7.88 -10.87 -6.50
N SER A 319 -7.54 -10.02 -7.48
CA SER A 319 -6.15 -9.87 -7.96
C SER A 319 -5.12 -9.50 -6.89
N VAL A 320 -5.52 -8.77 -5.84
CA VAL A 320 -4.66 -8.40 -4.71
C VAL A 320 -4.53 -9.53 -3.69
N GLU A 321 -5.58 -10.33 -3.48
CA GLU A 321 -5.50 -11.54 -2.65
C GLU A 321 -4.55 -12.57 -3.28
N TRP A 322 -4.60 -12.73 -4.61
CA TRP A 322 -3.63 -13.51 -5.36
C TRP A 322 -2.19 -13.00 -5.19
N GLU A 323 -1.97 -11.69 -5.19
CA GLU A 323 -0.65 -11.10 -4.92
C GLU A 323 -0.15 -11.44 -3.51
N VAL A 324 -1.00 -11.37 -2.49
CA VAL A 324 -0.64 -11.74 -1.11
C VAL A 324 -0.33 -13.24 -0.98
N MET A 325 -1.13 -14.14 -1.56
CA MET A 325 -0.86 -15.59 -1.53
C MET A 325 0.39 -15.99 -2.33
N THR A 326 0.69 -15.27 -3.42
CA THR A 326 1.87 -15.53 -4.25
C THR A 326 3.15 -15.01 -3.60
N SER A 327 3.15 -13.78 -3.09
CA SER A 327 4.29 -13.13 -2.43
C SER A 327 4.59 -13.64 -1.01
N ALA A 328 3.69 -14.42 -0.41
CA ALA A 328 3.88 -15.04 0.91
C ALA A 328 5.25 -15.76 1.03
N PRO A 329 6.06 -15.44 2.07
CA PRO A 329 7.39 -16.02 2.23
C PRO A 329 7.31 -17.51 2.58
N LYS A 330 7.54 -18.34 1.56
CA LYS A 330 7.69 -19.79 1.66
C LYS A 330 9.13 -20.13 2.06
N THR A 331 9.32 -21.11 2.93
CA THR A 331 10.66 -21.64 3.28
C THR A 331 11.41 -22.04 2.02
N SER A 332 12.68 -21.68 1.89
CA SER A 332 13.49 -21.99 0.70
C SER A 332 13.40 -23.48 0.34
N GLY A 333 13.19 -23.77 -0.94
CA GLY A 333 13.27 -25.15 -1.44
C GLY A 333 14.68 -25.72 -1.31
N THR A 334 14.74 -27.03 -1.21
CA THR A 334 15.97 -27.81 -0.99
C THR A 334 16.61 -28.31 -2.28
N PHE A 335 15.86 -28.33 -3.37
CA PHE A 335 16.32 -28.67 -4.72
C PHE A 335 15.46 -27.96 -5.78
N ASP A 336 16.04 -27.70 -6.94
CA ASP A 336 15.35 -27.06 -8.06
C ASP A 336 14.14 -27.88 -8.52
N PHE A 337 13.06 -27.20 -8.89
CA PHE A 337 11.74 -27.79 -9.16
C PHE A 337 11.07 -28.54 -8.00
N GLN A 338 11.51 -28.35 -6.73
CA GLN A 338 10.77 -28.87 -5.58
C GLN A 338 9.33 -28.37 -5.59
N LEU A 339 8.35 -29.26 -5.45
CA LEU A 339 6.97 -28.89 -5.19
C LEU A 339 6.73 -28.58 -3.70
N SER A 340 5.89 -27.59 -3.43
CA SER A 340 5.43 -27.28 -2.07
C SER A 340 4.52 -28.38 -1.49
N SER A 341 4.27 -28.34 -0.18
CA SER A 341 3.42 -29.32 0.52
C SER A 341 1.96 -29.30 0.05
N ASP A 342 1.47 -28.15 -0.41
CA ASP A 342 0.15 -27.97 -1.05
C ASP A 342 0.17 -28.19 -2.57
N LYS A 343 1.35 -28.43 -3.16
CA LYS A 343 1.63 -28.64 -4.60
C LYS A 343 1.32 -27.46 -5.54
N ASN A 344 0.96 -26.30 -4.99
CA ASN A 344 0.66 -25.10 -5.76
C ASN A 344 1.91 -24.34 -6.25
N TRP A 345 3.09 -24.66 -5.70
CA TRP A 345 4.32 -23.93 -5.93
C TRP A 345 5.45 -24.86 -6.38
N ILE A 346 6.34 -24.31 -7.21
CA ILE A 346 7.56 -24.94 -7.70
C ILE A 346 8.75 -24.04 -7.35
N TRP A 347 9.75 -24.59 -6.68
CA TRP A 347 10.96 -23.87 -6.30
C TRP A 347 11.87 -23.65 -7.51
N ASN A 348 12.40 -22.44 -7.66
CA ASN A 348 13.46 -22.13 -8.61
C ASN A 348 14.76 -21.89 -7.83
N ALA A 349 15.74 -22.78 -8.01
CA ALA A 349 17.02 -22.69 -7.29
C ALA A 349 17.98 -21.63 -7.84
N ASP A 350 17.81 -21.21 -9.10
CA ASP A 350 18.62 -20.15 -9.73
C ASP A 350 18.21 -18.75 -9.24
N THR A 351 16.92 -18.51 -9.00
CA THR A 351 16.42 -17.23 -8.47
C THR A 351 16.28 -17.22 -6.95
N GLY A 352 16.17 -18.38 -6.31
CA GLY A 352 15.89 -18.50 -4.87
C GLY A 352 14.44 -18.16 -4.51
N GLU A 353 13.52 -18.31 -5.46
CA GLU A 353 12.11 -17.92 -5.32
C GLU A 353 11.16 -19.09 -5.61
N TRP A 354 9.95 -19.03 -5.03
CA TRP A 354 8.87 -19.96 -5.34
C TRP A 354 8.00 -19.39 -6.46
N SER A 355 7.97 -20.08 -7.61
CA SER A 355 7.01 -19.80 -8.69
C SER A 355 5.72 -20.59 -8.48
N CYS A 356 4.60 -20.12 -9.04
CA CYS A 356 3.38 -20.95 -9.13
C CYS A 356 3.65 -22.15 -10.05
N ALA A 357 3.20 -23.35 -9.66
CA ALA A 357 3.52 -24.60 -10.35
C ALA A 357 2.81 -24.69 -11.72
N TYR A 358 3.47 -24.21 -12.76
CA TYR A 358 2.96 -24.26 -14.13
C TYR A 358 3.27 -25.62 -14.79
N ILE A 359 2.23 -26.45 -14.99
CA ILE A 359 2.34 -27.67 -15.78
C ILE A 359 2.11 -27.33 -17.25
N GLN A 360 3.19 -27.03 -17.99
CA GLN A 360 3.16 -27.10 -19.45
C GLN A 360 3.70 -28.46 -19.92
N ASN A 361 2.81 -29.30 -20.45
CA ASN A 361 3.13 -30.45 -21.31
C ASN A 361 4.25 -31.40 -20.82
N PHE A 362 4.09 -32.01 -19.64
CA PHE A 362 4.71 -33.31 -19.44
C PHE A 362 3.89 -34.38 -20.15
N SER A 363 4.35 -34.81 -21.33
CA SER A 363 3.91 -36.06 -21.93
C SER A 363 4.23 -37.22 -20.99
N ASP A 364 3.46 -38.31 -21.06
CA ASP A 364 3.56 -39.48 -20.15
C ASP A 364 4.99 -40.03 -19.99
N SER A 365 5.83 -39.85 -21.03
CA SER A 365 7.26 -40.16 -21.02
C SER A 365 8.07 -39.48 -19.92
N VAL A 366 7.73 -38.27 -19.48
CA VAL A 366 8.48 -37.55 -18.43
C VAL A 366 8.02 -37.98 -17.03
N ILE A 367 6.73 -38.27 -16.86
CA ILE A 367 6.19 -38.85 -15.62
C ILE A 367 6.87 -40.20 -15.34
N GLN A 368 7.13 -41.01 -16.37
CA GLN A 368 7.88 -42.27 -16.21
C GLN A 368 9.35 -42.05 -15.80
N ILE A 369 10.03 -41.03 -16.32
CA ILE A 369 11.42 -40.71 -15.94
C ILE A 369 11.50 -40.26 -14.48
N VAL A 370 10.55 -39.43 -14.02
CA VAL A 370 10.48 -38.97 -12.63
C VAL A 370 10.17 -40.12 -11.66
N ASN A 371 9.31 -41.07 -12.04
CA ASN A 371 9.06 -42.26 -11.22
C ASN A 371 10.26 -43.21 -11.18
N GLN A 372 10.93 -43.45 -12.32
CA GLN A 372 12.15 -44.26 -12.37
C GLN A 372 13.32 -43.67 -11.57
N ALA A 373 13.48 -42.34 -11.56
CA ALA A 373 14.52 -41.67 -10.78
C ALA A 373 14.28 -41.74 -9.25
N ASN A 374 13.01 -41.87 -8.82
CA ASN A 374 12.61 -41.90 -7.42
C ASN A 374 12.29 -43.32 -6.88
N GLY A 375 12.32 -44.36 -7.73
CA GLY A 375 12.16 -45.75 -7.32
C GLY A 375 10.73 -46.15 -6.92
N LEU A 376 9.71 -45.55 -7.55
CA LEU A 376 8.28 -45.88 -7.37
C LEU A 376 7.69 -46.55 -8.62
#